data_AF-A0A0G4PRL7-F1
#
_entry.id   AF-A0A0G4PRL7-F1
#
_cell.length_a   1.000
_cell.length_b   1.000
_cell.length_c   1.000
_cell.angle_alpha   90.00
_cell.angle_beta   90.00
_cell.angle_gamma   90.00
#
_symmetry.space_group_name_H-M   'P 1'
#
loop_
_entity.id
_entity.type
_entity.pdbx_description
1 polymer ?
#
loop_
_entity_poly.entity_id
_entity_poly.type
_entity_poly.pdbx_seq_one_letter_code
_entity_poly.pdbx_strand_id
1 'polypeptide(L)'
;MIFNSPGDYTPYKDLYQYGARWLGFPSFGAFETMDSAGREFPHFKAVIYNDLEADSNTCFRGEVLISLRLMLGQLSKVRLVHHQIAPVLLISLSGRHARLLESYFDQKSKSLMMRSSDLYELNNKTSISEAFKTLTGYFFGAPAGNTV
;
A
#
# COMPACT_ATOMS: atom_id res chain seq x y z
N MET A 1 1.66 7.90 28.21
CA MET A 1 1.13 8.83 27.19
C MET A 1 2.30 9.67 26.71
N ILE A 2 2.67 9.55 25.44
CA ILE A 2 3.73 10.38 24.84
C ILE A 2 3.03 11.44 23.99
N PHE A 3 3.28 12.71 24.30
CA PHE A 3 2.76 13.84 23.55
C PHE A 3 3.63 14.03 22.30
N ASN A 4 3.03 13.96 21.11
CA ASN A 4 3.70 14.35 19.87
C ASN A 4 3.70 15.88 19.75
N SER A 5 4.84 16.47 19.37
CA SER A 5 4.95 17.90 19.12
C SER A 5 4.14 18.33 17.89
N PRO A 6 3.45 19.49 17.93
CA PRO A 6 2.71 20.01 16.78
C PRO A 6 3.72 20.40 15.69
N GLY A 7 3.86 19.56 14.67
CA GLY A 7 4.85 19.71 13.60
C GLY A 7 5.55 18.41 13.21
N ASP A 8 5.49 17.38 14.06
CA ASP A 8 6.00 16.04 13.74
C ASP A 8 4.93 15.24 12.98
N TYR A 9 4.70 15.62 11.72
CA TYR A 9 3.85 14.88 10.79
C TYR A 9 4.64 13.73 10.16
N THR A 10 5.04 12.75 10.97
CA THR A 10 5.34 11.39 10.49
C THR A 10 4.08 10.54 10.68
N PRO A 11 3.08 10.59 9.77
CA PRO A 11 1.82 9.86 9.92
C PRO A 11 1.99 8.33 9.91
N TYR A 12 3.21 7.84 9.74
CA TYR A 12 3.53 6.43 9.47
C TYR A 12 4.51 5.81 10.48
N LYS A 13 4.71 6.38 11.67
CA LYS A 13 5.64 5.82 12.69
C LYS A 13 5.39 4.34 13.01
N ASP A 14 4.14 3.87 12.90
CA ASP A 14 3.74 2.46 13.10
C ASP A 14 3.62 1.65 11.80
N LEU A 15 3.91 2.23 10.64
CA LEU A 15 3.94 1.51 9.36
C LEU A 15 5.22 0.66 9.23
N TYR A 16 6.24 1.00 10.03
CA TYR A 16 7.55 0.37 10.06
C TYR A 16 7.51 -0.91 10.89
N GLN A 17 7.13 -1.99 10.20
CA GLN A 17 7.29 -3.37 10.63
C GLN A 17 6.43 -3.80 11.83
N TYR A 18 5.38 -4.56 11.53
CA TYR A 18 4.61 -5.30 12.53
C TYR A 18 5.10 -6.74 12.58
N GLY A 19 5.34 -7.26 13.79
CA GLY A 19 5.77 -8.63 14.03
C GLY A 19 7.30 -8.76 14.12
N ALA A 20 7.73 -9.86 14.75
CA ALA A 20 9.12 -10.27 14.79
C ALA A 20 9.17 -11.77 14.58
N ARG A 21 9.93 -12.21 13.58
CA ARG A 21 10.10 -13.65 13.27
C ARG A 21 10.55 -14.44 14.50
N TRP A 22 11.35 -13.82 15.38
CA TRP A 22 11.80 -14.40 16.65
C TRP A 22 10.71 -14.56 17.72
N LEU A 23 9.59 -13.83 17.59
CA LEU A 23 8.40 -13.96 18.45
C LEU A 23 7.34 -14.90 17.85
N GLY A 24 7.62 -15.53 16.70
CA GLY A 24 6.69 -16.46 16.05
C GLY A 24 5.53 -15.80 15.28
N PHE A 25 5.54 -14.47 15.11
CA PHE A 25 4.54 -13.76 14.30
C PHE A 25 5.10 -13.46 12.90
N PRO A 26 4.35 -13.72 11.82
CA PRO A 26 4.75 -13.32 10.48
C PRO A 26 4.87 -11.79 10.43
N SER A 27 6.00 -11.30 9.91
CA SER A 27 6.23 -9.86 9.82
C SER A 27 5.72 -9.27 8.50
N PHE A 28 5.29 -8.02 8.56
CA PHE A 28 4.96 -7.23 7.39
C PHE A 28 5.30 -5.76 7.61
N GLY A 29 5.59 -5.04 6.54
CA GLY A 29 5.93 -3.62 6.62
C GLY A 29 6.09 -2.98 5.26
N ALA A 30 6.28 -1.66 5.24
CA ALA A 30 6.63 -0.93 4.02
C ALA A 30 8.14 -0.84 3.85
N PHE A 31 8.62 -1.13 2.63
CA PHE A 31 9.99 -0.91 2.20
C PHE A 31 10.18 0.49 1.63
N GLU A 32 9.26 0.90 0.74
CA GLU A 32 9.29 2.18 0.04
C GLU A 32 7.90 2.79 0.01
N THR A 33 7.80 4.12 0.08
CA THR A 33 6.53 4.83 -0.01
C THR A 33 6.65 6.05 -0.91
N MET A 34 5.67 6.28 -1.76
CA MET A 34 5.63 7.39 -2.70
C MET A 34 4.29 8.12 -2.63
N ASP A 35 4.37 9.39 -2.27
CA ASP A 35 3.25 10.33 -2.31
C ASP A 35 3.11 10.97 -3.68
N SER A 36 1.88 11.14 -4.16
CA SER A 36 1.64 11.94 -5.35
C SER A 36 1.73 13.43 -5.00
N ALA A 37 2.53 14.18 -5.76
CA ALA A 37 2.72 15.60 -5.54
C ALA A 37 1.50 16.41 -6.00
N GLY A 38 1.15 17.48 -5.29
CA GLY A 38 0.03 18.35 -5.62
C GLY A 38 -1.15 18.19 -4.67
N ARG A 39 -2.15 19.07 -4.84
CA ARG A 39 -3.39 19.03 -4.05
C ARG A 39 -4.46 18.18 -4.73
N GLU A 40 -4.31 17.95 -6.03
CA GLU A 40 -5.25 17.27 -6.92
C GLU A 40 -5.19 15.74 -6.84
N PHE A 41 -4.14 15.21 -6.20
CA PHE A 41 -3.81 13.79 -6.24
C PHE A 41 -3.66 13.25 -4.80
N PRO A 42 -4.73 12.69 -4.22
CA PRO A 42 -4.69 12.07 -2.89
C PRO A 42 -4.08 10.66 -2.93
N HIS A 43 -3.58 10.24 -4.09
CA HIS A 43 -3.05 8.91 -4.34
C HIS A 43 -1.72 8.68 -3.63
N PHE A 44 -1.59 7.49 -3.06
CA PHE A 44 -0.35 7.06 -2.43
C PHE A 44 0.06 5.68 -2.94
N LYS A 45 1.37 5.43 -2.95
CA LYS A 45 1.93 4.17 -3.42
C LYS A 45 2.92 3.63 -2.42
N ALA A 46 3.00 2.32 -2.27
CA ALA A 46 4.04 1.71 -1.44
C ALA A 46 4.49 0.36 -1.97
N VAL A 47 5.75 0.03 -1.73
CA VAL A 47 6.28 -1.33 -1.84
C VAL A 47 6.30 -1.89 -0.42
N ILE A 48 5.65 -3.04 -0.22
CA ILE A 48 5.51 -3.68 1.08
C ILE A 48 6.02 -5.11 1.00
N TYR A 49 6.40 -5.66 2.14
CA TYR A 49 6.76 -7.07 2.27
C TYR A 49 5.86 -7.78 3.27
N ASN A 50 5.70 -9.09 3.06
CA ASN A 50 5.02 -9.99 3.95
C ASN A 50 5.81 -11.32 4.01
N ASP A 51 5.99 -11.85 5.22
CA ASP A 51 6.71 -13.12 5.43
C ASP A 51 5.88 -14.37 5.06
N LEU A 52 4.61 -14.19 4.69
CA LEU A 52 3.72 -15.26 4.27
C LEU A 52 3.83 -15.52 2.76
N GLU A 53 3.54 -16.75 2.34
CA GLU A 53 3.36 -17.07 0.91
C GLU A 53 1.95 -16.71 0.46
N ALA A 54 1.85 -16.00 -0.66
CA ALA A 54 0.57 -15.55 -1.18
C ALA A 54 -0.18 -16.66 -1.89
N ASP A 55 -1.50 -16.60 -1.78
CA ASP A 55 -2.42 -17.26 -2.70
C ASP A 55 -3.18 -16.21 -3.53
N SER A 56 -3.80 -16.64 -4.62
CA SER A 56 -4.49 -15.74 -5.55
C SER A 56 -5.83 -15.20 -5.00
N ASN A 57 -6.37 -15.79 -3.94
CA ASN A 57 -7.76 -15.62 -3.52
C ASN A 57 -7.90 -14.85 -2.21
N THR A 58 -6.81 -14.64 -1.47
CA THR A 58 -6.83 -14.00 -0.16
C THR A 58 -5.91 -12.79 -0.10
N CYS A 59 -6.33 -11.79 0.67
CA CYS A 59 -5.50 -10.64 1.04
C CYS A 59 -4.91 -10.86 2.42
N PHE A 60 -3.64 -10.52 2.59
CA PHE A 60 -3.00 -10.55 3.89
C PHE A 60 -3.52 -9.41 4.76
N ARG A 61 -3.61 -9.68 6.07
CA ARG A 61 -3.90 -8.65 7.08
C ARG A 61 -2.95 -7.45 6.95
N GLY A 62 -1.67 -7.71 6.66
CA GLY A 62 -0.66 -6.64 6.48
C GLY A 62 -0.96 -5.70 5.31
N GLU A 63 -1.41 -6.25 4.18
CA GLU A 63 -1.78 -5.45 3.01
C GLU A 63 -2.98 -4.55 3.32
N VAL A 64 -4.03 -5.12 3.91
CA VAL A 64 -5.23 -4.37 4.31
C VAL A 64 -4.90 -3.26 5.31
N LEU A 65 -4.14 -3.58 6.35
CA LEU A 65 -3.81 -2.62 7.40
C LEU A 65 -2.89 -1.50 6.91
N ILE A 66 -1.93 -1.81 6.05
CA ILE A 66 -1.08 -0.77 5.45
C ILE A 66 -1.91 0.13 4.55
N SER A 67 -2.74 -0.42 3.65
CA SER A 67 -3.67 0.36 2.82
C SER A 67 -4.49 1.33 3.65
N LEU A 68 -5.16 0.86 4.71
CA LEU A 68 -5.99 1.71 5.57
C LEU A 68 -5.19 2.82 6.25
N ARG A 69 -3.99 2.53 6.77
CA ARG A 69 -3.13 3.55 7.39
C ARG A 69 -2.70 4.62 6.40
N LEU A 70 -2.35 4.22 5.17
CA LEU A 70 -1.96 5.14 4.11
C LEU A 70 -3.14 6.02 3.69
N MET A 71 -4.34 5.45 3.56
CA MET A 71 -5.57 6.22 3.29
C MET A 71 -5.85 7.25 4.38
N LEU A 72 -5.82 6.84 5.64
CA LEU A 72 -6.05 7.75 6.78
C LEU A 72 -4.99 8.86 6.82
N GLY A 73 -3.72 8.52 6.56
CA GLY A 73 -2.62 9.48 6.48
C GLY A 73 -2.85 10.54 5.39
N GLN A 74 -3.32 10.14 4.20
CA GLN A 74 -3.65 11.05 3.11
C GLN A 74 -4.84 11.95 3.44
N LEU A 75 -5.95 11.36 3.91
CA LEU A 75 -7.17 12.09 4.23
C LEU A 75 -6.99 13.07 5.41
N SER A 76 -5.97 12.87 6.24
CA SER A 76 -5.61 13.80 7.32
C SER A 76 -4.81 15.03 6.84
N LYS A 77 -4.35 15.06 5.59
CA LYS A 77 -3.57 16.19 5.07
C LYS A 77 -4.47 17.36 4.70
N VAL A 78 -4.19 18.53 5.26
CA VAL A 78 -4.92 19.79 4.96
C VAL A 78 -5.01 20.06 3.46
N ARG A 79 -3.93 19.82 2.71
CA ARG A 79 -3.92 20.06 1.26
C ARG A 79 -4.91 19.20 0.47
N LEU A 80 -5.38 18.09 1.06
CA LEU A 80 -6.26 17.09 0.43
C LEU A 80 -7.68 17.09 1.02
N VAL A 81 -8.05 18.07 1.85
CA VAL A 81 -9.36 18.10 2.55
C VAL A 81 -10.58 18.10 1.62
N HIS A 82 -10.39 18.47 0.35
CA HIS A 82 -11.43 18.47 -0.68
C HIS A 82 -11.60 17.10 -1.35
N HIS A 83 -10.72 16.14 -1.06
CA HIS A 83 -10.83 14.77 -1.50
C HIS A 83 -11.55 13.93 -0.47
N GLN A 84 -12.38 13.03 -0.97
CA GLN A 84 -13.18 12.12 -0.18
C GLN A 84 -12.66 10.69 -0.22
N ILE A 85 -11.79 10.40 -1.20
CA ILE A 85 -11.22 9.10 -1.47
C ILE A 85 -9.72 9.29 -1.61
N ALA A 86 -8.94 8.45 -0.92
CA ALA A 86 -7.48 8.39 -1.07
C ALA A 86 -7.08 7.02 -1.64
N PRO A 87 -6.93 6.87 -2.97
CA PRO A 87 -6.54 5.59 -3.55
C PRO A 87 -5.11 5.21 -3.14
N VAL A 88 -4.90 3.94 -2.85
CA VAL A 88 -3.60 3.37 -2.51
C VAL A 88 -3.26 2.23 -3.46
N LEU A 89 -2.09 2.33 -4.09
CA LEU A 89 -1.49 1.26 -4.89
C LEU A 89 -0.35 0.61 -4.10
N LEU A 90 -0.45 -0.68 -3.81
CA LEU A 90 0.62 -1.44 -3.19
C LEU A 90 1.25 -2.39 -4.20
N ILE A 91 2.58 -2.47 -4.18
CA ILE A 91 3.31 -3.67 -4.61
C ILE A 91 3.52 -4.50 -3.35
N SER A 92 2.87 -5.66 -3.27
CA SER A 92 3.04 -6.62 -2.17
C SER A 92 4.04 -7.69 -2.57
N LEU A 93 5.15 -7.78 -1.84
CA LEU A 93 6.17 -8.82 -1.99
C LEU A 93 5.97 -9.89 -0.91
N SER A 94 5.80 -11.14 -1.32
CA SER A 94 5.42 -12.24 -0.43
C SER A 94 6.14 -13.51 -0.84
N GLY A 95 7.24 -13.83 -0.15
CA GLY A 95 8.09 -14.96 -0.50
C GLY A 95 8.59 -14.91 -1.94
N ARG A 96 8.17 -15.88 -2.77
CA ARG A 96 8.51 -15.96 -4.21
C ARG A 96 7.48 -15.32 -5.13
N HIS A 97 6.54 -14.57 -4.58
CA HIS A 97 5.47 -13.94 -5.34
C HIS A 97 5.44 -12.43 -5.11
N ALA A 98 4.90 -11.72 -6.09
CA ALA A 98 4.49 -10.34 -5.94
C ALA A 98 3.11 -10.11 -6.54
N ARG A 99 2.42 -9.07 -6.09
CA ARG A 99 1.17 -8.60 -6.72
C ARG A 99 0.97 -7.11 -6.57
N LEU A 100 0.11 -6.56 -7.44
CA LEU A 100 -0.43 -5.22 -7.30
C LEU A 100 -1.74 -5.29 -6.53
N LEU A 101 -1.92 -4.35 -5.61
CA LEU A 101 -3.18 -4.15 -4.92
C LEU A 101 -3.60 -2.70 -5.07
N GLU A 102 -4.74 -2.50 -5.72
CA GLU A 102 -5.42 -1.21 -5.75
C GLU A 102 -6.48 -1.21 -4.65
N SER A 103 -6.45 -0.19 -3.79
CA SER A 103 -7.39 -0.08 -2.70
C SER A 103 -7.92 1.33 -2.54
N TYR A 104 -9.20 1.45 -2.20
CA TYR A 104 -9.86 2.72 -1.90
C TYR A 104 -11.16 2.46 -1.15
N PHE A 105 -11.65 3.44 -0.40
CA PHE A 105 -12.95 3.35 0.24
C PHE A 105 -14.04 3.79 -0.74
N ASP A 106 -14.98 2.90 -1.08
CA ASP A 106 -16.14 3.27 -1.88
C ASP A 106 -17.24 3.80 -0.97
N GLN A 107 -17.55 5.08 -1.15
CA GLN A 107 -18.57 5.76 -0.34
C GLN A 107 -19.97 5.22 -0.58
N LYS A 108 -20.26 4.74 -1.79
CA LYS A 108 -21.59 4.26 -2.15
C LYS A 108 -21.91 2.94 -1.45
N SER A 109 -21.01 1.97 -1.51
CA SER A 109 -21.14 0.69 -0.82
C SER A 109 -20.69 0.72 0.65
N LYS A 110 -20.08 1.84 1.10
CA LYS A 110 -19.46 1.99 2.43
C LYS A 110 -18.46 0.89 2.76
N SER A 111 -17.74 0.43 1.74
CA SER A 111 -16.85 -0.74 1.82
C SER A 111 -15.45 -0.38 1.34
N LEU A 112 -14.45 -1.02 1.95
CA LEU A 112 -13.09 -0.98 1.42
C LEU A 112 -13.05 -1.86 0.17
N MET A 113 -12.81 -1.24 -0.98
CA MET A 113 -12.55 -1.94 -2.22
C MET A 113 -11.07 -2.30 -2.27
N MET A 114 -10.78 -3.57 -2.56
CA MET A 114 -9.43 -4.08 -2.69
C MET A 114 -9.37 -4.99 -3.91
N ARG A 115 -8.65 -4.55 -4.94
CA ARG A 115 -8.51 -5.25 -6.21
C ARG A 115 -7.08 -5.75 -6.32
N SER A 116 -6.91 -7.03 -6.62
CA SER A 116 -5.61 -7.68 -6.79
C SER A 116 -5.36 -7.96 -8.27
N SER A 117 -4.12 -7.80 -8.70
CA SER A 117 -3.63 -8.50 -9.89
C SER A 117 -3.51 -10.00 -9.61
N ASP A 118 -3.22 -10.77 -10.66
CA ASP A 118 -2.64 -12.10 -10.51
C ASP A 118 -1.29 -12.03 -9.80
N LEU A 119 -0.84 -13.18 -9.26
CA LEU A 119 0.47 -13.32 -8.67
C LEU A 119 1.54 -13.38 -9.76
N TYR A 120 2.56 -12.54 -9.63
CA TYR A 120 3.78 -12.61 -10.41
C TYR A 120 4.77 -13.55 -9.71
N GLU A 121 5.25 -14.57 -10.42
CA GLU A 121 6.30 -15.44 -9.91
C GLU A 121 7.67 -14.74 -9.93
N LEU A 122 8.45 -14.91 -8.87
CA LEU A 122 9.79 -14.36 -8.70
C LEU A 122 10.82 -15.49 -8.49
N ASN A 123 10.75 -16.53 -9.32
CA ASN A 123 11.56 -17.75 -9.15
C ASN A 123 12.73 -17.86 -10.15
N ASN A 124 12.72 -17.10 -11.24
CA ASN A 124 13.77 -17.11 -12.26
C ASN A 124 13.96 -15.72 -12.90
N LYS A 125 15.11 -15.52 -13.57
CA LYS A 125 15.48 -14.21 -14.15
C LYS A 125 14.44 -13.64 -15.13
N THR A 126 13.80 -14.49 -15.93
CA THR A 126 12.79 -14.05 -16.90
C THR A 126 11.54 -13.56 -16.18
N SER A 127 10.97 -14.39 -15.29
CA SER A 127 9.79 -14.04 -14.49
C SER A 127 10.00 -12.79 -13.64
N ILE A 128 11.16 -12.66 -13.01
CA ILE A 128 11.56 -11.47 -12.23
C ILE A 128 11.63 -10.24 -13.13
N SER A 129 12.23 -10.35 -14.32
CA SER A 129 12.33 -9.22 -15.25
C SER A 129 10.97 -8.75 -15.76
N GLU A 130 10.05 -9.67 -16.02
CA GLU A 130 8.70 -9.35 -16.50
C GLU A 130 7.84 -8.72 -15.38
N ALA A 131 7.89 -9.32 -14.19
CA ALA A 131 7.28 -8.77 -12.99
C ALA A 131 7.80 -7.35 -12.73
N PHE A 132 9.12 -7.15 -12.73
CA PHE A 132 9.74 -5.85 -12.47
C PHE A 132 9.24 -4.78 -13.46
N LYS A 133 9.26 -5.06 -14.76
CA LYS A 133 8.76 -4.11 -15.79
C LYS A 133 7.30 -3.74 -15.54
N THR A 134 6.46 -4.73 -15.28
CA THR A 134 5.04 -4.51 -15.04
C THR A 134 4.81 -3.69 -13.77
N LEU A 135 5.34 -4.16 -12.63
CA LEU A 135 5.16 -3.54 -11.32
C LEU A 135 5.67 -2.10 -11.30
N THR A 136 6.84 -1.83 -11.86
CA THR A 136 7.39 -0.46 -11.94
C THR A 136 6.60 0.43 -12.89
N GLY A 137 6.08 -0.10 -14.00
CA GLY A 137 5.18 0.64 -14.88
C GLY A 137 3.94 1.17 -14.16
N TYR A 138 3.30 0.34 -13.33
CA TYR A 138 2.19 0.78 -12.48
C TYR A 138 2.64 1.73 -11.37
N PHE A 139 3.76 1.41 -10.70
CA PHE A 139 4.25 2.21 -9.57
C PHE A 139 4.64 3.64 -9.97
N PHE A 140 5.24 3.83 -11.15
CA PHE A 140 5.60 5.16 -11.65
C PHE A 140 4.55 5.77 -12.60
N GLY A 141 3.46 5.05 -12.89
CA GLY A 141 2.36 5.54 -13.71
C GLY A 141 1.62 6.73 -13.09
N ALA A 142 0.90 7.51 -13.91
CA ALA A 142 0.12 8.64 -13.42
C ALA A 142 -1.04 8.21 -12.50
N PRO A 143 -1.44 9.03 -11.53
CA PRO A 143 -2.66 8.82 -10.75
C PRO A 143 -3.91 8.75 -11.64
N ALA A 144 -4.88 7.91 -11.27
CA ALA A 144 -6.11 7.72 -12.04
C ALA A 144 -7.36 7.66 -11.15
N GLY A 145 -8.52 7.98 -11.73
CA GLY A 145 -9.83 7.94 -11.06
C GLY A 145 -10.29 9.29 -10.50
N ASN A 146 -11.60 9.41 -10.24
CA ASN A 146 -12.19 10.57 -9.59
C ASN A 146 -12.17 10.39 -8.06
N THR A 147 -11.73 11.43 -7.35
CA THR A 147 -11.49 11.40 -5.90
C THR A 147 -12.17 12.55 -5.13
N VAL A 148 -12.96 13.38 -5.83
CA VAL A 148 -13.79 14.46 -5.25
C VAL A 148 -15.25 14.06 -5.15
#